data_AF-A0A7S1Z0E3-F1
#
_entry.id   AF-A0A7S1Z0E3-F1
#
_cell.length_a   1.000
_cell.length_b   1.000
_cell.length_c   1.000
_cell.angle_alpha   90.00
_cell.angle_beta   90.00
_cell.angle_gamma   90.00
#
_symmetry.space_group_name_H-M   'P 1'
#
loop_
_entity.id
_entity.type
_entity.pdbx_description
1 polymer ?
#
loop_
_entity_poly.entity_id
_entity_poly.type
_entity_poly.pdbx_seq_one_letter_code
_entity_poly.pdbx_strand_id
1 'polypeptide(L)'
;DEIGVDDVLIVDNDSSMHPDGPEAGSAVGGASVIVSNNDFMKVHAGAECIANEQYCYAYCPNTCLRFVTYEVDAYETEEIKLVVTDNNDSSKVVTVSGNWWCVKNNDGTPNVKENTLDNDFRYFSAALPAGEYTAEFVNDSGERVWPTFVREAIYEPAPDCGGVQEGSVTLLEPEVTMEDCMELVKNG
;
A
#
# COMPACT_ATOMS: atom_id res chain seq x y z
N ASP A 1 14.25 -17.35 -3.59
CA ASP A 1 14.61 -15.96 -3.88
C ASP A 1 13.52 -15.35 -4.73
N GLU A 2 12.70 -14.54 -4.09
CA GLU A 2 11.75 -13.65 -4.76
C GLU A 2 12.59 -12.59 -5.46
N ILE A 3 12.61 -12.59 -6.80
CA ILE A 3 13.34 -11.61 -7.59
C ILE A 3 12.33 -10.55 -7.98
N GLY A 4 12.34 -9.42 -7.29
CA GLY A 4 11.44 -8.31 -7.59
C GLY A 4 11.33 -7.31 -6.44
N VAL A 5 10.78 -6.15 -6.74
CA VAL A 5 10.23 -5.21 -5.74
C VAL A 5 8.72 -5.29 -5.91
N ASP A 6 7.99 -5.50 -4.81
CA ASP A 6 6.57 -5.84 -4.89
C ASP A 6 5.66 -4.63 -5.10
N ASP A 7 6.15 -3.43 -4.78
CA ASP A 7 5.41 -2.19 -4.66
C ASP A 7 6.07 -1.03 -5.43
N VAL A 8 6.50 -1.27 -6.66
CA VAL A 8 6.97 -0.18 -7.54
C VAL A 8 5.78 0.57 -8.11
N LEU A 9 5.86 1.90 -8.09
CA LEU A 9 4.96 2.81 -8.80
C LEU A 9 5.78 3.87 -9.53
N ILE A 10 5.56 4.00 -10.83
CA ILE A 10 6.16 5.05 -11.68
C ILE A 10 5.05 5.73 -12.45
N VAL A 11 5.00 7.05 -12.40
CA VAL A 11 4.02 7.85 -13.15
C VAL A 11 4.56 8.18 -14.53
N ASP A 12 3.82 7.78 -15.55
CA ASP A 12 4.03 8.10 -16.97
C ASP A 12 3.06 9.22 -17.37
N ASN A 13 3.46 10.46 -17.12
CA ASN A 13 2.59 11.64 -17.27
C ASN A 13 2.09 11.88 -18.70
N ASP A 14 2.86 11.49 -19.71
CA ASP A 14 2.54 11.71 -21.13
C ASP A 14 2.15 10.43 -21.87
N SER A 15 2.04 9.31 -21.15
CA SER A 15 1.72 7.99 -21.69
C SER A 15 2.72 7.52 -22.78
N SER A 16 3.94 8.06 -22.79
CA SER A 16 4.96 7.75 -23.80
C SER A 16 5.55 6.35 -23.65
N MET A 17 5.38 5.72 -22.49
CA MET A 17 5.89 4.38 -22.18
C MET A 17 4.87 3.26 -22.49
N HIS A 18 3.79 3.56 -23.20
CA HIS A 18 2.78 2.57 -23.57
C HIS A 18 3.40 1.38 -24.35
N PRO A 19 3.09 0.11 -24.00
CA PRO A 19 3.71 -1.07 -24.61
C PRO A 19 3.58 -1.17 -26.13
N ASP A 20 2.43 -0.78 -26.68
CA ASP A 20 2.17 -0.75 -28.14
C ASP A 20 2.77 0.49 -28.85
N GLY A 21 3.57 1.28 -28.14
CA GLY A 21 4.20 2.50 -28.61
C GLY A 21 3.44 3.77 -28.20
N PRO A 22 4.11 4.94 -28.28
CA PRO A 22 3.59 6.20 -27.77
C PRO A 22 2.29 6.67 -28.45
N GLU A 23 2.07 6.26 -29.71
CA GLU A 23 0.82 6.58 -30.45
C GLU A 23 -0.40 5.83 -29.90
N ALA A 24 -0.21 4.65 -29.29
CA ALA A 24 -1.28 3.88 -28.65
C ALA A 24 -1.66 4.47 -27.28
N GLY A 25 -0.68 5.00 -26.54
CA GLY A 25 -0.90 5.79 -25.32
C GLY A 25 -1.43 7.21 -25.57
N SER A 26 -1.28 7.72 -26.80
CA SER A 26 -1.77 9.05 -27.22
C SER A 26 -3.28 9.13 -27.40
N ALA A 27 -4.02 8.03 -27.17
CA ALA A 27 -5.47 8.03 -27.17
C ALA A 27 -6.02 8.70 -25.90
N VAL A 28 -6.10 10.04 -25.95
CA VAL A 28 -6.90 10.90 -25.05
C VAL A 28 -6.35 11.05 -23.62
N GLY A 29 -5.17 11.65 -23.48
CA GLY A 29 -4.91 12.72 -22.49
C GLY A 29 -4.95 12.41 -20.99
N GLY A 30 -4.86 11.14 -20.57
CA GLY A 30 -4.65 10.76 -19.18
C GLY A 30 -3.20 10.39 -18.89
N ALA A 31 -2.70 10.71 -17.70
CA ALA A 31 -1.47 10.09 -17.21
C ALA A 31 -1.68 8.59 -17.02
N SER A 32 -0.61 7.83 -17.13
CA SER A 32 -0.58 6.38 -16.92
C SER A 32 0.39 6.04 -15.80
N VAL A 33 0.35 4.80 -15.31
CA VAL A 33 1.31 4.31 -14.32
C VAL A 33 1.91 2.99 -14.73
N ILE A 34 3.18 2.80 -14.39
CA ILE A 34 3.85 1.50 -14.40
C ILE A 34 3.91 1.04 -12.95
N VAL A 35 3.41 -0.16 -12.70
CA VAL A 35 3.40 -0.78 -11.37
C VAL A 35 4.07 -2.15 -11.38
N SER A 36 4.50 -2.65 -10.22
CA SER A 36 4.83 -4.08 -10.08
C SER A 36 3.63 -4.93 -10.51
N ASN A 37 3.87 -6.06 -11.19
CA ASN A 37 2.79 -6.94 -11.69
C ASN A 37 2.16 -7.80 -10.58
N ASN A 38 1.85 -7.18 -9.45
CA ASN A 38 1.15 -7.79 -8.33
C ASN A 38 -0.30 -7.33 -8.34
N ASP A 39 -1.23 -8.21 -7.99
CA ASP A 39 -2.66 -7.89 -8.03
C ASP A 39 -3.01 -6.73 -7.10
N PHE A 40 -2.35 -6.64 -5.94
CA PHE A 40 -2.58 -5.56 -4.98
C PHE A 40 -2.24 -4.16 -5.53
N MET A 41 -1.36 -4.07 -6.53
CA MET A 41 -1.04 -2.81 -7.21
C MET A 41 -2.03 -2.47 -8.33
N LYS A 42 -2.83 -3.44 -8.79
CA LYS A 42 -3.72 -3.31 -9.95
C LYS A 42 -5.21 -3.27 -9.57
N VAL A 43 -5.62 -3.81 -8.42
CA VAL A 43 -7.04 -3.91 -8.00
C VAL A 43 -7.77 -2.57 -8.09
N HIS A 44 -7.12 -1.49 -7.65
CA HIS A 44 -7.70 -0.15 -7.69
C HIS A 44 -7.34 0.64 -8.95
N ALA A 45 -6.55 0.09 -9.87
CA ALA A 45 -6.33 0.74 -11.16
C ALA A 45 -7.68 0.87 -11.88
N GLY A 46 -8.01 2.10 -12.30
CA GLY A 46 -9.32 2.39 -12.91
C GLY A 46 -9.51 1.73 -14.29
N ALA A 47 -8.40 1.32 -14.92
CA ALA A 47 -8.37 0.68 -16.23
C ALA A 47 -7.69 -0.71 -16.18
N GLU A 48 -7.93 -1.50 -17.23
CA GLU A 48 -7.24 -2.78 -17.41
C GLU A 48 -5.74 -2.55 -17.62
N CYS A 49 -4.92 -3.05 -16.71
CA CYS A 49 -3.47 -2.97 -16.80
C CYS A 49 -2.91 -4.01 -17.77
N ILE A 50 -2.00 -3.60 -18.64
CA ILE A 50 -1.27 -4.44 -19.59
C ILE A 50 -0.08 -5.06 -18.87
N ALA A 51 -0.17 -6.35 -18.53
CA ALA A 51 0.90 -7.06 -17.84
C ALA A 51 2.09 -7.38 -18.76
N ASN A 52 3.31 -7.21 -18.23
CA ASN A 52 4.54 -7.66 -18.83
C ASN A 52 5.22 -8.69 -17.91
N GLU A 53 4.86 -9.96 -18.11
CA GLU A 53 5.32 -11.09 -17.30
C GLU A 53 6.83 -11.31 -17.35
N GLN A 54 7.50 -10.91 -18.44
CA GLN A 54 8.95 -11.09 -18.57
C GLN A 54 9.74 -10.19 -17.61
N TYR A 55 9.20 -9.01 -17.29
CA TYR A 55 9.87 -8.00 -16.49
C TYR A 55 9.13 -7.67 -15.18
N CYS A 56 8.12 -8.47 -14.83
CA CYS A 56 7.35 -8.37 -13.58
C CYS A 56 6.72 -6.99 -13.32
N TYR A 57 6.30 -6.27 -14.38
CA TYR A 57 5.57 -4.99 -14.25
C TYR A 57 4.27 -5.02 -15.05
N ALA A 58 3.36 -4.11 -14.75
CA ALA A 58 2.16 -3.85 -15.53
C ALA A 58 2.06 -2.36 -15.87
N TYR A 59 1.56 -2.06 -17.06
CA TYR A 59 1.26 -0.69 -17.50
C TYR A 59 -0.24 -0.45 -17.38
N CYS A 60 -0.66 0.47 -16.51
CA CYS A 60 -2.06 0.82 -16.33
C CYS A 60 -2.35 2.15 -17.05
N PRO A 61 -2.95 2.11 -18.25
CA PRO A 61 -3.25 3.32 -19.00
C PRO A 61 -4.29 4.19 -18.28
N ASN A 62 -4.23 5.51 -18.47
CA ASN A 62 -5.23 6.45 -17.95
C ASN A 62 -5.51 6.29 -16.44
N THR A 63 -4.48 5.94 -15.69
CA THR A 63 -4.55 5.67 -14.26
C THR A 63 -3.52 6.54 -13.58
N CYS A 64 -3.93 7.20 -12.50
CA CYS A 64 -3.04 7.95 -11.62
C CYS A 64 -3.17 7.36 -10.22
N LEU A 65 -2.06 6.94 -9.62
CA LEU A 65 -2.01 6.37 -8.28
C LEU A 65 -1.09 7.21 -7.40
N ARG A 66 -1.38 7.23 -6.10
CA ARG A 66 -0.50 7.80 -5.08
C ARG A 66 -0.45 6.80 -3.92
N PHE A 67 0.75 6.61 -3.35
CA PHE A 67 0.88 5.77 -2.17
C PHE A 67 0.31 6.46 -0.93
N VAL A 68 -0.44 5.68 -0.16
CA VAL A 68 -0.75 5.94 1.24
C VAL A 68 -0.10 4.84 2.07
N THR A 69 0.63 5.21 3.11
CA THR A 69 1.39 4.30 3.96
C THR A 69 0.98 4.47 5.41
N TYR A 70 0.74 3.35 6.08
CA TYR A 70 0.57 3.28 7.53
C TYR A 70 1.83 2.69 8.14
N GLU A 71 2.39 3.39 9.13
CA GLU A 71 3.48 2.88 9.96
C GLU A 71 2.90 2.37 11.28
N VAL A 72 3.23 1.14 11.63
CA VAL A 72 2.76 0.51 12.86
C VAL A 72 3.93 -0.08 13.63
N ASP A 73 3.72 -0.38 14.91
CA ASP A 73 4.67 -1.17 15.69
C ASP A 73 4.92 -2.52 15.01
N ALA A 74 6.15 -2.99 15.01
CA ALA A 74 6.46 -4.20 14.24
C ALA A 74 6.44 -5.50 15.02
N TYR A 75 6.45 -5.39 16.35
CA TYR A 75 6.37 -6.52 17.26
C TYR A 75 4.93 -6.99 17.34
N GLU A 76 4.69 -8.30 17.25
CA GLU A 76 3.35 -8.90 17.31
C GLU A 76 2.41 -8.47 16.15
N THR A 77 2.97 -7.85 15.11
CA THR A 77 2.22 -7.44 13.90
C THR A 77 2.65 -8.23 12.66
N GLU A 78 3.42 -9.31 12.82
CA GLU A 78 3.90 -10.16 11.73
C GLU A 78 2.77 -10.77 10.90
N GLU A 79 1.65 -11.08 11.55
CA GLU A 79 0.47 -11.73 10.94
C GLU A 79 -0.64 -10.73 10.58
N ILE A 80 -0.40 -9.42 10.78
CA ILE A 80 -1.36 -8.37 10.46
C ILE A 80 -1.25 -7.99 8.97
N LYS A 81 -2.40 -7.80 8.33
CA LYS A 81 -2.56 -7.28 6.98
C LYS A 81 -3.40 -6.02 6.99
N LEU A 82 -3.16 -5.11 6.05
CA LEU A 82 -4.03 -3.97 5.80
C LEU A 82 -5.00 -4.32 4.68
N VAL A 83 -6.30 -4.23 4.94
CA VAL A 83 -7.34 -4.37 3.93
C VAL A 83 -7.84 -2.98 3.57
N VAL A 84 -7.78 -2.63 2.28
CA VAL A 84 -8.30 -1.36 1.75
C VAL A 84 -9.45 -1.65 0.80
N THR A 85 -10.56 -0.93 0.99
CA THR A 85 -11.80 -1.09 0.22
C THR A 85 -12.20 0.24 -0.40
N ASP A 86 -12.62 0.22 -1.66
CA ASP A 86 -13.23 1.38 -2.34
C ASP A 86 -14.67 1.59 -1.85
N ASN A 87 -14.98 2.79 -1.35
CA ASN A 87 -16.30 3.09 -0.80
C ASN A 87 -17.40 3.15 -1.86
N ASN A 88 -17.05 3.34 -3.13
CA ASN A 88 -18.00 3.35 -4.24
C ASN A 88 -18.15 1.99 -4.91
N ASP A 89 -17.22 1.05 -4.68
CA ASP A 89 -17.24 -0.30 -5.23
C ASP A 89 -16.62 -1.30 -4.25
N SER A 90 -17.46 -1.88 -3.40
CA SER A 90 -17.04 -2.85 -2.38
C SER A 90 -16.49 -4.17 -2.96
N SER A 91 -16.51 -4.36 -4.28
CA SER A 91 -15.81 -5.48 -4.93
C SER A 91 -14.31 -5.20 -5.15
N LYS A 92 -13.90 -3.93 -5.11
CA LYS A 92 -12.50 -3.51 -5.16
C LYS A 92 -11.94 -3.49 -3.75
N VAL A 93 -11.35 -4.61 -3.37
CA VAL A 93 -10.72 -4.82 -2.07
C VAL A 93 -9.30 -5.33 -2.31
N VAL A 94 -8.34 -4.68 -1.67
CA VAL A 94 -6.95 -5.12 -1.68
C VAL A 94 -6.50 -5.50 -0.28
N THR A 95 -5.70 -6.55 -0.19
CA THR A 95 -5.00 -6.94 1.05
C THR A 95 -3.52 -6.70 0.84
N VAL A 96 -2.94 -5.88 1.72
CA VAL A 96 -1.54 -5.46 1.68
C VAL A 96 -0.81 -6.09 2.87
N SER A 97 0.28 -6.77 2.59
CA SER A 97 1.19 -7.29 3.61
C SER A 97 2.11 -6.20 4.13
N GLY A 98 2.43 -6.25 5.43
CA GLY A 98 3.32 -5.29 6.05
C GLY A 98 4.79 -5.61 5.77
N ASN A 99 5.50 -4.64 5.21
CA ASN A 99 6.93 -4.73 4.97
C ASN A 99 7.71 -4.14 6.15
N TRP A 100 8.87 -4.70 6.44
CA TRP A 100 9.80 -4.20 7.44
C TRP A 100 11.20 -4.16 6.86
N TRP A 101 11.93 -3.09 7.15
CA TRP A 101 13.33 -2.96 6.75
C TRP A 101 14.26 -3.35 7.89
N CYS A 102 14.96 -4.48 7.74
CA CYS A 102 16.02 -4.89 8.65
C CYS A 102 17.38 -4.58 8.03
N VAL A 103 18.11 -3.60 8.55
CA VAL A 103 19.50 -3.38 8.14
C VAL A 103 20.35 -4.55 8.63
N LYS A 104 21.13 -5.14 7.73
CA LYS A 104 22.04 -6.25 8.04
C LYS A 104 23.49 -5.79 7.98
N ASN A 105 24.31 -6.34 8.86
CA ASN A 105 25.76 -6.26 8.77
C ASN A 105 26.27 -7.00 7.52
N ASN A 106 27.54 -6.80 7.17
CA ASN A 106 28.18 -7.50 6.04
C ASN A 106 28.16 -9.04 6.16
N ASP A 107 27.99 -9.59 7.37
CA ASP A 107 27.86 -11.02 7.63
C ASP A 107 26.41 -11.54 7.57
N GLY A 108 25.45 -10.67 7.23
CA GLY A 108 24.02 -10.99 7.13
C GLY A 108 23.25 -10.96 8.45
N THR A 109 23.92 -10.73 9.59
CA THR A 109 23.25 -10.59 10.89
C THR A 109 22.56 -9.23 11.03
N PRO A 110 21.45 -9.10 11.78
CA PRO A 110 20.82 -7.80 12.04
C PRO A 110 21.79 -6.80 12.65
N ASN A 111 21.85 -5.59 12.09
CA ASN A 111 22.61 -4.48 12.65
C ASN A 111 21.81 -3.84 13.79
N VAL A 112 22.07 -4.30 15.02
CA VAL A 112 21.39 -3.84 16.25
C VAL A 112 21.57 -2.34 16.55
N LYS A 113 22.53 -1.66 15.92
CA LYS A 113 22.72 -0.21 16.10
C LYS A 113 21.84 0.62 15.17
N GLU A 114 21.43 0.05 14.05
CA GLU A 114 20.62 0.73 13.04
C GLU A 114 19.15 0.31 13.14
N ASN A 115 18.88 -0.95 13.47
CA ASN A 115 17.55 -1.46 13.82
C ASN A 115 17.26 -1.20 15.31
N THR A 116 17.26 0.08 15.70
CA THR A 116 16.80 0.48 17.03
C THR A 116 15.28 0.43 17.09
N LEU A 117 14.70 0.21 18.27
CA LEU A 117 13.23 0.21 18.48
C LEU A 117 12.54 1.46 17.91
N ASP A 118 13.23 2.61 17.94
CA ASP A 118 12.72 3.88 17.41
C ASP A 118 12.59 3.92 15.88
N ASN A 119 13.22 2.98 15.17
CA ASN A 119 13.19 2.85 13.70
C ASN A 119 12.51 1.54 13.25
N ASP A 120 11.99 0.75 14.20
CA ASP A 120 11.39 -0.56 14.00
C ASP A 120 9.89 -0.40 13.69
N PHE A 121 9.58 0.04 12.47
CA PHE A 121 8.20 0.13 12.00
C PHE A 121 7.90 -0.92 10.93
N ARG A 122 6.67 -1.44 10.97
CA ARG A 122 6.09 -2.17 9.86
C ARG A 122 5.28 -1.20 9.01
N TYR A 123 5.48 -1.26 7.71
CA TYR A 123 4.91 -0.36 6.72
C TYR A 123 3.87 -1.09 5.89
N PHE A 124 2.67 -0.53 5.82
CA PHE A 124 1.60 -1.01 4.96
C PHE A 124 1.28 0.05 3.93
N SER A 125 1.61 -0.19 2.67
CA SER A 125 1.48 0.79 1.58
C SER A 125 0.48 0.36 0.53
N ALA A 126 -0.50 1.21 0.22
CA ALA A 126 -1.46 0.97 -0.86
C ALA A 126 -1.35 2.07 -1.92
N ALA A 127 -1.27 1.66 -3.19
CA ALA A 127 -1.31 2.59 -4.33
C ALA A 127 -2.77 2.83 -4.74
N LEU A 128 -3.28 4.03 -4.47
CA LEU A 128 -4.70 4.35 -4.65
C LEU A 128 -4.90 5.51 -5.63
N PRO A 129 -5.91 5.43 -6.52
CA PRO A 129 -6.30 6.58 -7.32
C PRO A 129 -7.12 7.58 -6.49
N ALA A 130 -7.56 8.66 -7.13
CA ALA A 130 -8.51 9.57 -6.52
C ALA A 130 -9.82 8.84 -6.20
N GLY A 131 -10.29 8.96 -4.97
CA GLY A 131 -11.47 8.26 -4.48
C GLY A 131 -11.60 8.39 -2.97
N GLU A 132 -12.58 7.70 -2.41
CA GLU A 132 -12.80 7.60 -0.97
C GLU A 132 -12.70 6.13 -0.57
N TYR A 133 -11.96 5.84 0.49
CA TYR A 133 -11.61 4.48 0.87
C TYR A 133 -11.82 4.25 2.36
N THR A 134 -12.04 3.00 2.72
CA THR A 134 -11.88 2.52 4.10
C THR A 134 -10.71 1.56 4.17
N ALA A 135 -9.92 1.67 5.23
CA ALA A 135 -8.84 0.75 5.52
C ALA A 135 -9.06 0.09 6.89
N GLU A 136 -8.66 -1.16 7.06
CA GLU A 136 -8.70 -1.86 8.35
C GLU A 136 -7.53 -2.83 8.49
N PHE A 137 -7.04 -3.03 9.71
CA PHE A 137 -6.06 -4.07 10.00
C PHE A 137 -6.78 -5.37 10.35
N VAL A 138 -6.32 -6.47 9.76
CA VAL A 138 -6.86 -7.82 10.01
C VAL A 138 -5.76 -8.80 10.36
N ASN A 139 -6.06 -9.77 11.21
CA ASN A 139 -5.17 -10.90 11.47
C ASN A 139 -5.31 -12.00 10.39
N ASP A 140 -4.55 -13.08 10.51
CA ASP A 140 -4.62 -14.22 9.57
C ASP A 140 -5.97 -14.97 9.57
N SER A 141 -6.79 -14.80 10.61
CA SER A 141 -8.16 -15.33 10.66
C SER A 141 -9.17 -14.41 9.96
N GLY A 142 -8.73 -13.22 9.49
CA GLY A 142 -9.58 -12.20 8.86
C GLY A 142 -10.36 -11.35 9.86
N GLU A 143 -10.05 -11.43 11.16
CA GLU A 143 -10.69 -10.61 12.18
C GLU A 143 -10.02 -9.24 12.25
N ARG A 144 -10.82 -8.18 12.42
CA ARG A 144 -10.30 -6.83 12.62
C ARG A 144 -9.51 -6.76 13.92
N VAL A 145 -8.30 -6.24 13.84
CA VAL A 145 -7.39 -6.02 14.97
C VAL A 145 -6.89 -4.58 14.93
N TRP A 146 -6.27 -4.15 16.02
CA TRP A 146 -5.59 -2.86 16.09
C TRP A 146 -4.15 -3.08 16.53
N PRO A 147 -3.15 -2.60 15.77
CA PRO A 147 -1.77 -2.55 16.23
C PRO A 147 -1.66 -1.72 17.51
N THR A 148 -0.63 -1.99 18.32
CA THR A 148 -0.37 -1.21 19.55
C THR A 148 -0.25 0.28 19.24
N PHE A 149 0.35 0.59 18.09
CA PHE A 149 0.54 1.93 17.60
C PHE A 149 0.31 1.99 16.10
N VAL A 150 -0.41 3.02 15.66
CA VAL A 150 -0.54 3.36 14.24
C VAL A 150 -0.23 4.85 14.08
N ARG A 151 0.75 5.17 13.23
CA ARG A 151 0.99 6.55 12.80
C ARG A 151 -0.07 6.96 11.78
N GLU A 152 -0.46 8.23 11.82
CA GLU A 152 -1.35 8.82 10.81
C GLU A 152 -0.87 8.51 9.39
N ALA A 153 -1.82 8.31 8.48
CA ALA A 153 -1.56 7.97 7.09
C ALA A 153 -0.54 8.93 6.46
N ILE A 154 0.59 8.38 6.02
CA ILE A 154 1.64 9.10 5.33
C ILE A 154 1.35 9.04 3.84
N TYR A 155 1.14 10.19 3.22
CA TYR A 155 0.92 10.28 1.78
C TYR A 155 2.21 10.72 1.11
N GLU A 156 2.62 10.01 0.06
CA GLU A 156 3.71 10.48 -0.79
C GLU A 156 3.39 11.85 -1.42
N PRO A 157 4.36 12.61 -1.93
CA PRO A 157 4.05 13.81 -2.71
C PRO A 157 3.04 13.50 -3.81
N ALA A 158 1.97 14.30 -3.90
CA ALA A 158 0.93 14.08 -4.90
C ALA A 158 1.54 14.17 -6.31
N PRO A 159 1.31 13.18 -7.18
CA PRO A 159 1.76 13.27 -8.57
C PRO A 159 0.93 14.32 -9.33
N ASP A 160 1.51 14.87 -10.40
CA ASP A 160 0.88 15.92 -11.20
C ASP A 160 -0.47 15.50 -11.81
N CYS A 161 -0.68 14.19 -11.98
CA CYS A 161 -1.91 13.61 -12.49
C CYS A 161 -3.04 13.46 -11.46
N GLY A 162 -2.80 13.72 -10.17
CA GLY A 162 -3.77 13.54 -9.09
C GLY A 162 -3.49 12.34 -8.17
N GLY A 163 -4.45 11.44 -8.02
CA GLY A 163 -4.39 10.31 -7.06
C GLY A 163 -5.14 10.58 -5.74
N VAL A 164 -5.02 9.63 -4.81
CA VAL A 164 -5.72 9.71 -3.51
C VAL A 164 -5.38 11.01 -2.76
N GLN A 165 -6.38 11.64 -2.16
CA GLN A 165 -6.21 12.90 -1.44
C GLN A 165 -5.95 12.64 0.04
N GLU A 166 -5.23 13.54 0.69
CA GLU A 166 -5.03 13.47 2.13
C GLU A 166 -6.38 13.51 2.86
N GLY A 167 -6.59 12.54 3.74
CA GLY A 167 -7.84 12.40 4.51
C GLY A 167 -8.98 11.66 3.81
N SER A 168 -8.79 11.19 2.57
CA SER A 168 -9.82 10.42 1.84
C SER A 168 -9.83 8.91 2.16
N VAL A 169 -8.87 8.45 2.98
CA VAL A 169 -8.84 7.09 3.51
C VAL A 169 -9.23 7.11 4.98
N THR A 170 -10.38 6.51 5.31
CA THR A 170 -10.84 6.34 6.69
C THR A 170 -10.30 5.02 7.25
N LEU A 171 -9.38 5.11 8.22
CA LEU A 171 -8.91 3.94 8.94
C LEU A 171 -9.96 3.52 10.00
N LEU A 172 -10.43 2.27 9.92
CA LEU A 172 -11.45 1.72 10.79
C LEU A 172 -10.82 1.11 12.04
N GLU A 173 -11.06 1.75 13.17
CA GLU A 173 -10.77 1.21 14.50
C GLU A 173 -11.77 0.10 14.87
N PRO A 174 -11.35 -0.94 15.62
CA PRO A 174 -12.28 -1.88 16.22
C PRO A 174 -13.15 -1.17 17.28
N GLU A 175 -14.37 -1.67 17.49
CA GLU A 175 -15.21 -1.16 18.57
C GLU A 175 -14.58 -1.52 19.93
N VAL A 176 -14.33 -0.50 20.75
CA VAL A 176 -13.82 -0.71 22.12
C VAL A 176 -14.93 -1.28 22.99
N THR A 177 -14.74 -2.49 23.50
CA THR A 177 -15.67 -3.11 24.43
C THR A 177 -15.33 -2.75 25.89
N MET A 178 -16.26 -3.02 26.80
CA MET A 178 -16.00 -2.84 28.24
C MET A 178 -14.94 -3.82 28.76
N GLU A 179 -14.75 -4.95 28.10
CA GLU A 179 -13.70 -5.93 28.44
C GLU A 179 -12.31 -5.37 28.12
N ASP A 180 -12.16 -4.72 26.97
CA ASP A 180 -10.93 -4.05 26.55
C ASP A 180 -10.54 -2.89 27.47
N CYS A 181 -11.54 -2.19 28.01
CA CYS A 181 -11.35 -1.13 29.01
C CYS A 181 -10.81 -1.67 30.36
N MET A 182 -10.99 -2.95 30.66
CA MET A 182 -10.46 -3.56 31.89
C MET A 182 -8.99 -3.98 31.75
N GLU A 183 -8.49 -4.15 30.52
CA GLU A 183 -7.07 -4.44 30.21
C GLU A 183 -6.30 -3.18 29.73
N LEU A 184 -6.46 -2.05 30.44
CA LEU A 184 -5.79 -0.76 30.15
C LEU A 184 -4.25 -0.82 29.96
N VAL A 185 -3.59 -1.87 30.45
CA VAL A 185 -2.13 -2.03 30.36
C VAL A 185 -1.70 -2.61 29.00
N LYS A 186 -2.58 -3.28 28.25
CA LYS A 186 -2.28 -3.77 26.89
C LYS A 186 -2.68 -2.79 25.79
N ASN A 187 -3.69 -1.96 26.03
CA ASN A 187 -4.32 -1.10 25.02
C ASN A 187 -3.91 0.38 25.14
N GLY A 188 -2.80 0.68 25.81
CA GLY A 188 -2.37 2.04 26.17
C GLY A 188 -1.01 2.43 25.63
#